data_AF-A0A497PF87-F1
#
_entry.id   AF-A0A497PF87-F1
#
_cell.length_a   1.000
_cell.length_b   1.000
_cell.length_c   1.000
_cell.angle_alpha   90.00
_cell.angle_beta   90.00
_cell.angle_gamma   90.00
#
_symmetry.space_group_name_H-M   'P 1'
#
loop_
_entity.id
_entity.type
_entity.pdbx_description
1 polymer ?
#
loop_
_entity_poly.entity_id
_entity_poly.type
_entity_poly.pdbx_seq_one_letter_code
_entity_poly.pdbx_strand_id
1 'polypeptide(L)'
;MDTDSSVTCPICWEDYNKSAKKKVSCIYCGKSTCKKCTEENLLQMLSEQYSQPKCSNPNCEKLWNNDFLRTNLTQKFYKKLEKLREENAFISDEINIFPPFQDYAKRYSKKKEKYGGFSQINDEIKRIDHILSPLQSRRAKLIQVHGEMKCLRDGKEPYSFESQGSQSKDKNKDTSGIKVCP
;
A
#
# COMPACT_ATOMS: atom_id res chain seq x y z
N MET A 1 48.11 11.61 31.08
CA MET A 1 48.90 11.12 29.93
C MET A 1 48.67 9.62 29.93
N ASP A 2 47.70 9.14 29.16
CA ASP A 2 47.29 7.73 29.24
C ASP A 2 47.81 7.00 28.01
N THR A 3 48.77 6.12 28.27
CA THR A 3 49.45 5.24 27.32
C THR A 3 48.48 4.19 26.79
N ASP A 4 47.87 4.42 25.61
CA ASP A 4 47.06 3.41 24.93
C ASP A 4 47.95 2.41 24.15
N SER A 5 48.74 1.63 24.90
CA SER A 5 49.52 0.50 24.38
C SER A 5 48.92 -0.84 24.78
N SER A 6 47.59 -0.92 25.00
CA SER A 6 46.95 -2.22 25.22
C SER A 6 46.93 -3.00 23.90
N VAL A 7 47.57 -4.17 23.91
CA VAL A 7 47.57 -5.11 22.78
C VAL A 7 46.22 -5.84 22.69
N THR A 8 45.42 -5.78 23.75
CA THR A 8 44.13 -6.46 23.90
C THR A 8 42.94 -5.50 23.79
N CYS A 9 41.82 -6.07 23.33
CA CYS A 9 40.52 -5.41 23.26
C CYS A 9 39.84 -5.31 24.64
N PRO A 10 39.29 -4.16 25.06
CA PRO A 10 38.62 -4.02 26.36
C PRO A 10 37.25 -4.71 26.44
N ILE A 11 36.69 -5.17 25.32
CA ILE A 11 35.37 -5.83 25.26
C ILE A 11 35.52 -7.34 25.32
N CYS A 12 36.31 -7.92 24.40
CA CYS A 12 36.48 -9.38 24.31
C CYS A 12 37.75 -9.89 24.97
N TRP A 13 38.65 -9.01 25.43
CA TRP A 13 39.91 -9.35 26.11
C TRP A 13 40.91 -10.13 25.23
N GLU A 14 40.68 -10.18 23.92
CA GLU A 14 41.55 -10.83 22.96
C GLU A 14 42.53 -9.85 22.31
N ASP A 15 43.68 -10.36 21.86
CA ASP A 15 44.68 -9.56 21.15
C ASP A 15 44.18 -9.03 19.80
N TYR A 16 44.59 -7.81 19.48
CA TYR A 16 44.36 -7.21 18.18
C TYR A 16 45.13 -7.97 17.09
N ASN A 17 44.51 -8.14 15.93
CA ASN A 17 45.16 -8.69 14.75
C ASN A 17 44.97 -7.75 13.55
N LYS A 18 45.72 -7.99 12.45
CA LYS A 18 45.67 -7.12 11.26
C LYS A 18 44.41 -7.32 10.39
N SER A 19 43.54 -8.27 10.73
CA SER A 19 42.40 -8.69 9.90
C SER A 19 41.08 -8.56 10.68
N ALA A 20 40.52 -9.67 11.19
CA ALA A 20 39.21 -9.70 11.84
C ALA A 20 39.10 -8.86 13.13
N LYS A 21 40.20 -8.74 13.89
CA LYS A 21 40.30 -8.01 15.16
C LYS A 21 41.18 -6.77 15.02
N LYS A 22 41.10 -6.09 13.87
CA LYS A 22 41.78 -4.79 13.68
C LYS A 22 41.35 -3.81 14.77
N LYS A 23 42.30 -3.07 15.33
CA LYS A 23 42.04 -2.00 16.29
C LYS A 23 41.26 -0.87 15.61
N VAL A 24 40.09 -0.54 16.13
CA VAL A 24 39.22 0.57 15.69
C VAL A 24 39.15 1.57 16.84
N SER A 25 39.55 2.82 16.59
CA SER A 25 39.59 3.86 17.64
C SER A 25 38.55 4.93 17.35
N CYS A 26 37.74 5.27 18.34
CA CYS A 26 36.72 6.30 18.19
C CYS A 26 37.35 7.68 18.02
N ILE A 27 36.90 8.46 17.02
CA ILE A 27 37.38 9.82 16.75
C ILE A 27 37.11 10.77 17.94
N TYR A 28 36.02 10.53 18.70
CA TYR A 28 35.57 11.46 19.73
C TYR A 28 36.14 11.18 21.12
N CYS A 29 36.16 9.92 21.56
CA CYS A 29 36.60 9.56 22.91
C CYS A 29 37.96 8.86 22.96
N GLY A 30 38.60 8.62 21.82
CA GLY A 30 39.92 7.98 21.72
C GLY A 30 39.96 6.50 22.12
N LYS A 31 38.90 5.98 22.77
CA LYS A 31 38.84 4.57 23.17
C LYS A 31 38.85 3.65 21.95
N SER A 32 39.63 2.59 22.08
CA SER A 32 39.85 1.62 21.03
C SER A 32 39.20 0.27 21.35
N THR A 33 38.65 -0.36 20.33
CA THR A 33 37.97 -1.66 20.43
C THR A 33 38.29 -2.50 19.21
N CYS A 34 38.03 -3.80 19.31
CA CYS A 34 38.25 -4.70 18.17
C CYS A 34 37.17 -4.50 17.12
N LYS A 35 37.55 -4.61 15.83
CA LYS A 35 36.61 -4.52 14.71
C LYS A 35 35.40 -5.43 14.87
N LYS A 36 35.61 -6.71 15.20
CA LYS A 36 34.53 -7.67 15.45
C LYS A 36 33.54 -7.16 16.52
N CYS A 37 34.07 -6.64 17.62
CA CYS A 37 33.32 -6.09 18.74
C CYS A 37 32.50 -4.86 18.31
N THR A 38 33.09 -3.98 17.48
CA THR A 38 32.36 -2.83 16.92
C THR A 38 31.26 -3.27 15.96
N GLU A 39 31.50 -4.28 15.12
CA GLU A 39 30.52 -4.81 14.18
C GLU A 39 29.33 -5.43 14.94
N GLU A 40 29.59 -6.24 15.95
CA GLU A 40 28.55 -6.86 16.80
C GLU A 40 27.74 -5.82 17.57
N ASN A 41 28.41 -4.83 18.18
CA ASN A 41 27.75 -3.76 18.91
C ASN A 41 26.84 -2.91 17.99
N LEU A 42 27.30 -2.58 16.78
CA LEU A 42 26.50 -1.84 15.80
C LEU A 42 25.27 -2.64 15.34
N LEU A 43 25.41 -3.95 15.15
CA LEU A 43 24.28 -4.82 14.82
C LEU A 43 23.26 -4.86 15.96
N GLN A 44 23.73 -5.03 17.19
CA GLN A 44 22.87 -5.07 18.38
C GLN A 44 22.09 -3.76 18.56
N MET A 45 22.76 -2.62 18.38
CA MET A 45 22.13 -1.31 18.46
C MET A 45 21.02 -1.08 17.41
N LEU A 46 21.20 -1.65 16.22
CA LEU A 46 20.21 -1.57 15.16
C LEU A 46 19.03 -2.51 15.38
N SER A 47 19.24 -3.67 16.00
CA SER A 47 18.15 -4.60 16.31
C SER A 47 17.30 -4.15 17.48
N GLU A 48 17.90 -3.54 18.51
CA GLU A 48 17.18 -3.22 19.75
C GLU A 48 16.55 -1.83 19.76
N GLN A 49 17.21 -0.84 19.14
CA GLN A 49 16.88 0.56 19.39
C GLN A 49 16.70 1.42 18.14
N TYR A 50 16.63 0.82 16.94
CA TYR A 50 16.52 1.52 15.66
C TYR A 50 17.43 2.76 15.56
N SER A 51 18.64 2.65 16.12
CA SER A 51 19.46 3.81 16.42
C SER A 51 20.59 4.00 15.42
N GLN A 52 21.02 5.25 15.27
CA GLN A 52 22.16 5.60 14.42
C GLN A 52 23.46 4.97 14.96
N PRO A 53 24.40 4.57 14.08
CA PRO A 53 25.70 4.04 14.49
C PRO A 53 26.40 5.00 15.47
N LYS A 54 26.67 4.53 16.69
CA LYS A 54 27.34 5.33 17.74
C LYS A 54 28.52 4.56 18.31
N CYS A 55 29.33 5.24 19.10
CA CYS A 55 30.47 4.63 19.76
C CYS A 55 30.05 3.50 20.71
N SER A 56 30.82 2.41 20.72
CA SER A 56 30.60 1.27 21.62
C SER A 56 30.92 1.55 23.09
N ASN A 57 31.50 2.71 23.42
CA ASN A 57 31.74 3.10 24.80
C ASN A 57 30.45 3.71 25.38
N PRO A 58 29.90 3.19 26.50
CA PRO A 58 28.67 3.71 27.11
C PRO A 58 28.75 5.20 27.46
N ASN A 59 29.94 5.69 27.82
CA ASN A 59 30.15 7.11 28.17
C ASN A 59 30.30 8.02 26.93
N CYS A 60 30.18 7.48 25.71
CA CYS A 60 30.35 8.22 24.47
C CYS A 60 29.11 8.06 23.60
N GLU A 61 28.17 9.00 23.70
CA GLU A 61 26.94 9.01 22.92
C GLU A 61 27.10 9.62 21.51
N LYS A 62 28.34 9.82 21.06
CA LYS A 62 28.61 10.44 19.76
C LYS A 62 28.37 9.47 18.61
N LEU A 63 27.66 9.96 17.59
CA LEU A 63 27.36 9.26 16.35
C LEU A 63 28.57 9.22 15.42
N TRP A 64 28.74 8.10 14.74
CA TRP A 64 29.79 7.92 13.75
C TRP A 64 29.32 8.30 12.35
N ASN A 65 30.17 9.05 11.65
CA ASN A 65 29.94 9.41 10.26
C ASN A 65 30.14 8.20 9.34
N ASN A 66 29.45 8.18 8.20
CA ASN A 66 29.56 7.09 7.23
C ASN A 66 31.00 6.87 6.74
N ASP A 67 31.80 7.93 6.60
CA ASP A 67 33.21 7.84 6.19
C ASP A 67 34.06 7.08 7.22
N PHE A 68 33.78 7.29 8.51
CA PHE A 68 34.45 6.55 9.58
C PHE A 68 34.10 5.06 9.50
N LEU A 69 32.82 4.74 9.30
CA LEU A 69 32.34 3.36 9.18
C LEU A 69 32.95 2.66 7.96
N ARG A 70 32.97 3.33 6.80
CA ARG A 70 33.55 2.80 5.55
C ARG A 70 35.05 2.53 5.68
N THR A 71 35.77 3.39 6.38
CA THR A 71 37.23 3.28 6.53
C THR A 71 37.65 2.20 7.53
N ASN A 72 36.89 2.02 8.61
CA ASN A 72 37.25 1.11 9.70
C ASN A 72 36.64 -0.29 9.57
N LEU A 73 35.47 -0.41 8.95
CA LEU A 73 34.74 -1.67 8.81
C LEU A 73 35.00 -2.33 7.46
N THR A 74 34.59 -3.58 7.27
CA THR A 74 34.63 -4.17 5.92
C THR A 74 33.55 -3.55 5.04
N GLN A 75 33.82 -3.37 3.74
CA GLN A 75 32.81 -2.91 2.78
C GLN A 75 31.57 -3.82 2.77
N LYS A 76 31.77 -5.14 2.93
CA LYS A 76 30.67 -6.11 3.02
C LYS A 76 29.79 -5.86 4.25
N PHE A 77 30.41 -5.63 5.41
CA PHE A 77 29.67 -5.30 6.63
C PHE A 77 28.95 -3.95 6.52
N TYR A 78 29.63 -2.92 6.02
CA TYR A 78 29.03 -1.58 5.87
C TYR A 78 27.77 -1.63 4.99
N LYS A 79 27.82 -2.31 3.84
CA LYS A 79 26.64 -2.49 2.98
C LYS A 79 25.50 -3.22 3.69
N LYS A 80 25.81 -4.24 4.49
CA LYS A 80 24.81 -4.96 5.30
C LYS A 80 24.19 -4.02 6.34
N LEU A 81 25.01 -3.21 7.01
CA LEU A 81 24.58 -2.24 8.02
C LEU A 81 23.65 -1.17 7.41
N GLU A 82 24.00 -0.65 6.24
CA GLU A 82 23.21 0.35 5.51
C GLU A 82 21.86 -0.23 5.06
N LYS A 83 21.86 -1.44 4.51
CA LYS A 83 20.62 -2.15 4.15
C LYS A 83 19.68 -2.37 5.34
N LEU A 84 20.21 -2.82 6.48
CA LEU A 84 19.39 -3.01 7.69
C LEU A 84 18.80 -1.68 8.18
N ARG A 85 19.54 -0.58 8.07
CA ARG A 85 19.04 0.75 8.43
C ARG A 85 17.90 1.20 7.52
N GLU A 86 18.03 0.97 6.22
CA GLU A 86 16.99 1.28 5.24
C GLU A 86 15.73 0.44 5.50
N GLU A 87 15.88 -0.88 5.65
CA GLU A 87 14.77 -1.78 5.97
C GLU A 87 14.01 -1.33 7.23
N ASN A 88 14.74 -0.98 8.27
CA ASN A 88 14.15 -0.49 9.52
C ASN A 88 13.39 0.84 9.34
N ALA A 89 13.91 1.76 8.53
CA ALA A 89 13.23 3.01 8.22
C ALA A 89 11.92 2.75 7.47
N PHE A 90 11.93 1.89 6.46
CA PHE A 90 10.74 1.49 5.73
C PHE A 90 9.69 0.83 6.64
N ILE A 91 10.12 -0.08 7.52
CA ILE A 91 9.21 -0.72 8.49
C ILE A 91 8.58 0.33 9.41
N SER A 92 9.36 1.29 9.91
CA SER A 92 8.84 2.37 10.75
C SER A 92 7.78 3.20 10.01
N ASP A 93 8.02 3.53 8.74
CA ASP A 93 7.08 4.28 7.93
C ASP A 93 5.79 3.49 7.67
N GLU A 94 5.90 2.20 7.35
CA GLU A 94 4.75 1.31 7.19
C GLU A 94 3.92 1.18 8.48
N ILE A 95 4.58 1.05 9.63
CA ILE A 95 3.92 1.02 10.95
C ILE A 95 3.16 2.33 11.19
N ASN A 96 3.72 3.48 10.84
CA ASN A 96 3.06 4.77 10.99
C ASN A 96 1.86 4.94 10.06
N ILE A 97 1.92 4.33 8.88
CA ILE A 97 0.84 4.31 7.89
C ILE A 97 -0.26 3.30 8.29
N PHE A 98 0.06 2.26 9.05
CA PHE A 98 -0.89 1.20 9.35
C PHE A 98 -2.17 1.66 10.08
N PRO A 99 -2.15 2.51 11.13
CA PRO A 99 -3.35 2.99 11.81
C PRO A 99 -4.39 3.66 10.90
N PRO A 100 -4.06 4.66 10.06
CA PRO A 100 -5.05 5.25 9.15
C PRO A 100 -5.60 4.24 8.14
N PHE A 101 -4.81 3.24 7.73
CA PHE A 101 -5.28 2.17 6.84
C PHE A 101 -6.30 1.24 7.52
N GLN A 102 -6.22 1.02 8.83
CA GLN A 102 -7.19 0.19 9.54
C GLN A 102 -8.61 0.75 9.42
N ASP A 103 -8.78 2.07 9.51
CA ASP A 103 -10.09 2.69 9.39
C ASP A 103 -10.64 2.61 7.98
N TYR A 104 -9.77 2.75 6.96
CA TYR A 104 -10.15 2.49 5.58
C TYR A 104 -10.62 1.04 5.38
N ALA A 105 -9.89 0.06 5.90
CA ALA A 105 -10.25 -1.35 5.81
C ALA A 105 -11.60 -1.65 6.49
N LYS A 106 -11.85 -1.09 7.68
CA LYS A 106 -13.15 -1.20 8.38
C LYS A 106 -14.30 -0.64 7.54
N ARG A 107 -14.12 0.54 6.94
CA ARG A 107 -15.13 1.16 6.05
C ARG A 107 -15.41 0.28 4.84
N TYR A 108 -14.36 -0.27 4.23
CA TYR A 108 -14.49 -1.17 3.10
C TYR A 108 -15.24 -2.46 3.46
N SER A 109 -14.91 -3.09 4.58
CA SER A 109 -15.61 -4.30 5.05
C SER A 109 -17.10 -4.04 5.32
N LYS A 110 -17.44 -2.94 6.00
CA LYS A 110 -18.84 -2.53 6.22
C LYS A 110 -19.59 -2.29 4.92
N LYS A 111 -18.94 -1.67 3.93
CA LYS A 111 -19.50 -1.49 2.58
C LYS A 111 -19.76 -2.85 1.93
N LYS A 112 -18.79 -3.75 1.96
CA LYS A 112 -18.93 -5.09 1.38
C LYS A 112 -20.07 -5.89 2.03
N GLU A 113 -20.23 -5.81 3.34
CA GLU A 113 -21.35 -6.43 4.05
C GLU A 113 -22.69 -5.86 3.60
N LYS A 114 -22.83 -4.53 3.62
CA LYS A 114 -24.09 -3.85 3.27
C LYS A 114 -24.50 -4.07 1.81
N TYR A 115 -23.54 -4.06 0.89
CA TYR A 115 -23.80 -4.14 -0.54
C TYR A 115 -23.54 -5.54 -1.13
N GLY A 116 -23.13 -6.52 -0.32
CA GLY A 116 -22.83 -7.88 -0.78
C GLY A 116 -24.06 -8.59 -1.37
N GLY A 117 -25.24 -8.38 -0.77
CA GLY A 117 -26.51 -8.89 -1.27
C GLY A 117 -27.06 -8.12 -2.48
N PHE A 118 -26.52 -6.93 -2.78
CA PHE A 118 -27.01 -6.07 -3.85
C PHE A 118 -26.79 -6.69 -5.25
N SER A 119 -25.76 -7.54 -5.39
CA SER A 119 -25.52 -8.27 -6.64
C SER A 119 -26.68 -9.23 -6.97
N GLN A 120 -27.16 -9.98 -5.97
CA GLN A 120 -28.23 -10.97 -6.16
C GLN A 120 -29.54 -10.29 -6.54
N ILE A 121 -29.88 -9.20 -5.83
CA ILE A 121 -31.07 -8.38 -6.13
C ILE A 121 -30.98 -7.77 -7.54
N ASN A 122 -29.80 -7.27 -7.94
CA ASN A 122 -29.62 -6.69 -9.26
C ASN A 122 -29.73 -7.75 -10.38
N ASP A 123 -29.29 -8.98 -10.12
CA ASP A 123 -29.44 -10.10 -11.06
C ASP A 123 -30.90 -10.61 -11.12
N GLU A 124 -31.67 -10.48 -10.05
CA GLU A 124 -33.12 -10.72 -10.06
C GLU A 124 -33.87 -9.65 -10.85
N ILE A 125 -33.54 -8.36 -10.67
CA ILE A 125 -34.13 -7.26 -11.46
C ILE A 125 -33.92 -7.50 -12.95
N LYS A 126 -32.69 -7.84 -13.38
CA LYS A 126 -32.39 -8.16 -14.78
C LYS A 126 -33.23 -9.33 -15.30
N ARG A 127 -33.44 -10.38 -14.48
CA ARG A 127 -34.27 -11.53 -14.86
C ARG A 127 -35.73 -11.12 -15.06
N ILE A 128 -36.27 -10.30 -14.17
CA ILE A 128 -37.64 -9.77 -14.29
C ILE A 128 -37.77 -8.89 -15.53
N ASP A 129 -36.82 -8.00 -15.79
CA ASP A 129 -36.83 -7.14 -16.97
C ASP A 129 -36.79 -7.93 -18.28
N HIS A 130 -36.02 -9.02 -18.31
CA HIS A 130 -35.97 -9.93 -19.45
C HIS A 130 -37.35 -10.55 -19.77
N ILE A 131 -38.16 -10.82 -18.74
CA ILE A 131 -39.52 -11.34 -18.88
C ILE A 131 -40.52 -10.24 -19.23
N LEU A 132 -40.39 -9.05 -18.64
CA LEU A 132 -41.33 -7.94 -18.86
C LEU A 132 -41.21 -7.31 -20.25
N SER A 133 -39.99 -7.19 -20.78
CA SER A 133 -39.73 -6.61 -22.12
C SER A 133 -40.59 -7.21 -23.26
N PRO A 134 -40.66 -8.55 -23.44
CA PRO A 134 -41.50 -9.15 -24.47
C PRO A 134 -43.00 -9.00 -24.19
N LEU A 135 -43.43 -9.02 -22.91
CA LEU A 135 -44.83 -8.83 -22.55
C LEU A 135 -45.30 -7.40 -22.83
N GLN A 136 -44.46 -6.39 -22.56
CA GLN A 136 -44.72 -5.00 -22.92
C GLN A 136 -44.83 -4.82 -24.43
N SER A 137 -43.96 -5.47 -25.20
CA SER A 137 -44.01 -5.47 -26.66
C SER A 137 -45.32 -6.08 -27.19
N ARG A 138 -45.78 -7.19 -26.59
CA ARG A 138 -47.08 -7.80 -26.94
C ARG A 138 -48.26 -6.93 -26.55
N ARG A 139 -48.22 -6.28 -25.38
CA ARG A 139 -49.25 -5.33 -24.94
C ARG A 139 -49.37 -4.16 -25.90
N ALA A 140 -48.27 -3.60 -26.37
CA ALA A 140 -48.27 -2.52 -27.35
C ALA A 140 -48.99 -2.94 -28.65
N LYS A 141 -48.70 -4.14 -29.16
CA LYS A 141 -49.40 -4.71 -30.33
C LYS A 141 -50.91 -4.86 -30.09
N LEU A 142 -51.32 -5.35 -28.92
CA LEU A 142 -52.74 -5.48 -28.59
C LEU A 142 -53.46 -4.13 -28.54
N ILE A 143 -52.82 -3.10 -27.98
CA ILE A 143 -53.36 -1.74 -27.97
C ILE A 143 -53.53 -1.21 -29.38
N GLN A 144 -52.54 -1.44 -30.26
CA GLN A 144 -52.62 -1.07 -31.67
C GLN A 144 -53.82 -1.74 -32.35
N VAL A 145 -53.93 -3.07 -32.26
CA VAL A 145 -55.04 -3.84 -32.86
C VAL A 145 -56.39 -3.40 -32.28
N HIS A 146 -56.47 -3.11 -30.98
CA HIS A 146 -57.69 -2.60 -30.37
C HIS A 146 -58.08 -1.22 -30.92
N GLY A 147 -57.10 -0.34 -31.14
CA GLY A 147 -57.30 0.95 -31.80
C GLY A 147 -57.82 0.79 -33.23
N GLU A 148 -57.24 -0.12 -34.01
CA GLU A 148 -57.67 -0.46 -35.37
C GLU A 148 -59.12 -0.98 -35.37
N MET A 149 -59.45 -1.95 -34.50
CA MET A 149 -60.81 -2.48 -34.36
C MET A 149 -61.84 -1.40 -33.99
N LYS A 150 -61.45 -0.43 -33.16
CA LYS A 150 -62.31 0.70 -32.80
C LYS A 150 -62.56 1.63 -33.99
N CYS A 151 -61.52 1.95 -34.77
CA CYS A 151 -61.65 2.78 -35.96
C CYS A 151 -62.61 2.14 -36.99
N LEU A 152 -62.48 0.84 -37.22
CA LEU A 152 -63.36 0.08 -38.11
C LEU A 152 -64.82 0.11 -37.66
N ARG A 153 -65.08 0.00 -36.34
CA ARG A 153 -66.44 0.09 -35.78
C ARG A 153 -67.06 1.48 -35.98
N ASP A 154 -66.25 2.52 -35.85
CA ASP A 154 -66.69 3.91 -35.96
C ASP A 154 -66.79 4.39 -37.43
N GLY A 155 -66.59 3.50 -38.42
CA GLY A 155 -66.67 3.81 -39.84
C GLY A 155 -65.53 4.70 -40.36
N LYS A 156 -64.43 4.80 -39.62
CA LYS A 156 -63.24 5.58 -39.98
C LYS A 156 -62.18 4.64 -40.53
N GLU A 157 -61.56 5.00 -41.66
CA GLU A 157 -60.41 4.24 -42.16
C GLU A 157 -59.28 4.24 -41.11
N PRO A 158 -58.66 3.07 -40.83
CA PRO A 158 -57.58 2.98 -39.87
C PRO A 158 -56.40 3.83 -40.36
N TYR A 159 -56.04 4.83 -39.56
CA TYR A 159 -54.96 5.76 -39.87
C TYR A 159 -53.62 5.02 -39.99
N SER A 160 -53.08 4.93 -41.21
CA SER A 160 -51.73 4.44 -41.48
C SER A 160 -50.71 5.50 -41.08
N PHE A 161 -50.07 5.33 -39.91
CA PHE A 161 -48.90 6.14 -39.57
C PHE A 161 -47.69 5.60 -40.35
N GLU A 162 -47.36 6.22 -41.49
CA GLU A 162 -46.06 6.02 -42.14
C GLU A 162 -44.96 6.51 -41.19
N SER A 163 -44.12 5.58 -40.72
CA SER A 163 -42.94 5.93 -39.93
C SER A 163 -41.97 6.71 -40.82
N GLN A 164 -41.98 8.03 -40.73
CA GLN A 164 -40.83 8.81 -41.17
C GLN A 164 -39.65 8.44 -40.26
N GLY A 165 -38.61 7.89 -40.88
CA GLY A 165 -37.39 7.49 -40.21
C GLY A 165 -36.83 8.63 -39.37
N SER A 166 -36.48 8.32 -38.13
CA SER A 166 -35.65 9.20 -37.30
C SER A 166 -34.40 8.45 -36.88
N GLN A 167 -33.36 8.81 -37.61
CA GLN A 167 -31.93 8.78 -37.34
C GLN A 167 -31.52 8.54 -35.87
N SER A 168 -30.53 7.67 -35.75
CA SER A 168 -29.43 7.67 -34.78
C SER A 168 -29.32 8.91 -33.88
N LYS A 169 -29.37 8.69 -32.56
CA LYS A 169 -28.56 9.45 -31.62
C LYS A 169 -27.95 8.51 -30.59
N ASP A 170 -26.73 8.09 -30.89
CA ASP A 170 -25.73 7.82 -29.86
C ASP A 170 -25.72 8.99 -28.87
N LYS A 171 -26.12 8.71 -27.63
CA LYS A 171 -25.72 9.50 -26.48
C LYS A 171 -25.10 8.57 -25.47
N ASN A 172 -23.82 8.31 -25.71
CA ASN A 172 -22.86 8.06 -24.67
C ASN A 172 -23.03 9.19 -23.63
N LYS A 173 -23.52 8.85 -22.44
CA LYS A 173 -23.49 9.76 -21.30
C LYS A 173 -22.91 9.00 -20.13
N ASP A 174 -21.59 9.08 -20.05
CA ASP A 174 -20.85 8.95 -18.82
C ASP A 174 -21.54 9.78 -17.73
N THR A 175 -22.06 9.11 -16.72
CA THR A 175 -22.19 9.70 -15.39
C THR A 175 -21.65 8.70 -14.37
N SER A 176 -20.33 8.65 -14.29
CA SER A 176 -19.59 8.37 -13.06
C SER A 176 -19.92 9.44 -12.02
N GLY A 177 -21.15 9.38 -11.50
CA GLY A 177 -21.60 10.17 -10.36
C GLY A 177 -21.51 9.33 -9.09
N ILE A 178 -20.30 9.01 -8.63
CA ILE A 178 -20.10 8.54 -7.27
C ILE A 178 -20.47 9.71 -6.35
N LYS A 179 -21.70 9.69 -5.80
CA LYS A 179 -22.03 10.52 -4.64
C LYS A 179 -21.37 9.88 -3.42
N VAL A 180 -20.23 10.42 -3.01
CA VAL A 180 -19.70 10.21 -1.66
C VAL A 180 -20.51 11.13 -0.74
N CYS A 181 -21.25 10.54 0.20
CA CYS A 181 -21.92 11.29 1.27
C CYS A 181 -20.89 11.83 2.27
N PRO A 182 -21.20 12.93 3.00
CA PRO A 182 -20.37 13.45 4.09
C PRO A 182 -20.06 12.41 5.16
#